data_AF-A0A3R7W7H4-F1
#
_entry.id   AF-A0A3R7W7H4-F1
#
_cell.length_a   1.000
_cell.length_b   1.000
_cell.length_c   1.000
_cell.angle_alpha   90.00
_cell.angle_beta   90.00
_cell.angle_gamma   90.00
#
_symmetry.space_group_name_H-M   'P 1'
#
loop_
_entity.id
_entity.type
_entity.pdbx_description
1 polymer ?
#
loop_
_entity_poly.entity_id
_entity_poly.type
_entity_poly.pdbx_seq_one_letter_code
_entity_poly.pdbx_strand_id
1 'polypeptide(L)'
;MFRFACLLVFAFASLAPVWSQSDEPAVQAWNEILLEAVRNDLARPNVHARNLHHFSTGQYALQLLTEGLDGTAVDDAVVWPDAPDAIGMWSPGTTGHRDMMAAYAFRFISLRYAASPDWSVTLGLLVNAFIDATGTIPNNLLNSSEAAAYGTSVAEAINNAYLADGANQQGNYANTCYEPVNDPLDVTEEGACNFTLEDPNRWQPLAFGGSFVDQAGNETFQDVVPFSGANWGNVAPFALQPSDA
;
A
#
# COMPACT_ATOMS: atom_id res chain seq x y z
N MET A 1 -52.68 32.84 57.95
CA MET A 1 -52.06 33.55 56.81
C MET A 1 -51.01 32.64 56.20
N PHE A 2 -51.23 32.25 54.94
CA PHE A 2 -50.41 31.32 54.16
C PHE A 2 -49.00 31.87 53.94
N ARG A 3 -47.97 31.02 54.03
CA ARG A 3 -46.66 31.24 53.42
C ARG A 3 -46.40 30.11 52.43
N PHE A 4 -46.47 30.44 51.15
CA PHE A 4 -46.10 29.57 50.03
C PHE A 4 -44.59 29.36 50.03
N ALA A 5 -44.15 28.09 50.03
CA ALA A 5 -42.78 27.72 49.71
C ALA A 5 -42.68 27.48 48.20
N CYS A 6 -41.90 28.30 47.50
CA CYS A 6 -41.52 28.06 46.11
C CYS A 6 -40.27 27.18 46.09
N LEU A 7 -40.41 25.92 45.66
CA LEU A 7 -39.31 25.02 45.34
C LEU A 7 -38.89 25.28 43.89
N LEU A 8 -37.73 25.93 43.72
CA LEU A 8 -37.05 26.07 42.44
C LEU A 8 -36.25 24.78 42.19
N VAL A 9 -36.75 23.94 41.29
CA VAL A 9 -36.03 22.75 40.80
C VAL A 9 -35.12 23.21 39.67
N PHE A 10 -33.81 23.28 39.93
CA PHE A 10 -32.80 23.44 38.89
C PHE A 10 -32.58 22.08 38.20
N ALA A 11 -33.07 21.96 36.97
CA ALA A 11 -32.73 20.83 36.10
C ALA A 11 -31.30 21.02 35.58
N PHE A 12 -30.35 20.27 36.13
CA PHE A 12 -29.02 20.11 35.55
C PHE A 12 -29.14 19.24 34.30
N ALA A 13 -29.15 19.86 33.12
CA ALA A 13 -28.96 19.15 31.87
C ALA A 13 -27.49 18.71 31.79
N SER A 14 -27.25 17.41 31.94
CA SER A 14 -25.94 16.81 31.71
C SER A 14 -25.60 16.93 30.23
N LEU A 15 -24.70 17.85 29.89
CA LEU A 15 -24.00 17.87 28.61
C LEU A 15 -23.06 16.66 28.59
N ALA A 16 -23.55 15.53 28.07
CA ALA A 16 -22.66 14.44 27.67
C ALA A 16 -21.79 14.97 26.52
N PRO A 17 -20.47 14.73 26.52
CA PRO A 17 -19.67 15.00 25.33
C PRO A 17 -20.24 14.16 24.20
N VAL A 18 -20.73 14.81 23.15
CA VAL A 18 -21.02 14.15 21.88
C VAL A 18 -19.65 13.81 21.29
N TRP A 19 -19.32 12.52 21.28
CA TRP A 19 -18.17 12.04 20.53
C TRP A 19 -18.58 12.14 19.07
N SER A 20 -18.24 13.25 18.42
CA SER A 20 -18.39 13.36 16.98
C SER A 20 -17.41 12.37 16.35
N GLN A 21 -17.93 11.39 15.64
CA GLN A 21 -17.12 10.66 14.67
C GLN A 21 -16.66 11.69 13.62
N SER A 22 -15.38 11.71 13.28
CA SER A 22 -14.90 12.59 12.21
C SER A 22 -15.51 12.14 10.89
N ASP A 23 -15.89 13.08 10.03
CA ASP A 23 -16.32 12.81 8.64
C ASP A 23 -15.15 12.42 7.72
N GLU A 24 -13.93 12.32 8.27
CA GLU A 24 -12.74 11.84 7.58
C GLU A 24 -12.73 10.29 7.51
N PRO A 25 -12.38 9.69 6.36
CA PRO A 25 -12.11 8.26 6.31
C PRO A 25 -10.93 7.93 7.23
N ALA A 26 -11.16 7.04 8.19
CA ALA A 26 -10.09 6.55 9.04
C ALA A 26 -8.94 5.96 8.19
N VAL A 27 -7.71 6.01 8.69
CA VAL A 27 -6.53 5.35 8.09
C VAL A 27 -6.84 3.92 7.63
N GLN A 28 -7.67 3.21 8.39
CA GLN A 28 -8.18 1.88 8.04
C GLN A 28 -8.83 1.83 6.65
N ALA A 29 -9.63 2.82 6.25
CA ALA A 29 -10.31 2.84 4.97
C ALA A 29 -9.33 2.74 3.80
N TRP A 30 -8.22 3.47 3.86
CA TRP A 30 -7.18 3.40 2.83
C TRP A 30 -6.40 2.08 2.86
N ASN A 31 -6.20 1.50 4.05
CA ASN A 31 -5.64 0.14 4.16
C ASN A 31 -6.54 -0.89 3.49
N GLU A 32 -7.86 -0.80 3.63
CA GLU A 32 -8.77 -1.72 2.94
C GLU A 32 -8.64 -1.59 1.42
N ILE A 33 -8.55 -0.37 0.87
CA ILE A 33 -8.35 -0.18 -0.58
C ILE A 33 -7.00 -0.75 -1.04
N LEU A 34 -5.94 -0.60 -0.24
CA LEU A 34 -4.64 -1.23 -0.52
C LEU A 34 -4.74 -2.77 -0.49
N LEU A 35 -5.48 -3.34 0.44
CA LEU A 35 -5.70 -4.80 0.51
C LEU A 35 -6.54 -5.30 -0.67
N GLU A 36 -7.51 -4.52 -1.15
CA GLU A 36 -8.20 -4.83 -2.41
C GLU A 36 -7.24 -4.77 -3.61
N ALA A 37 -6.32 -3.79 -3.65
CA ALA A 37 -5.28 -3.74 -4.69
C ALA A 37 -4.38 -5.00 -4.67
N VAL A 38 -4.06 -5.53 -3.49
CA VAL A 38 -3.32 -6.80 -3.32
C VAL A 38 -4.12 -7.99 -3.85
N ARG A 39 -5.45 -8.04 -3.59
CA ARG A 39 -6.33 -9.12 -4.07
C ARG A 39 -6.49 -9.11 -5.60
N ASN A 40 -6.46 -7.94 -6.20
CA ASN A 40 -6.60 -7.71 -7.64
C ASN A 40 -5.26 -7.80 -8.41
N ASP A 41 -4.23 -8.35 -7.77
CA ASP A 41 -2.89 -8.50 -8.34
C ASP A 41 -2.46 -9.96 -8.43
N LEU A 42 -1.32 -10.22 -9.08
CA LEU A 42 -0.66 -11.52 -9.07
C LEU A 42 -0.25 -11.94 -7.66
N ALA A 43 -0.17 -13.26 -7.44
CA ALA A 43 0.34 -13.83 -6.19
C ALA A 43 1.84 -13.53 -5.98
N ARG A 44 2.16 -12.39 -5.36
CA ARG A 44 3.53 -11.87 -5.14
C ARG A 44 3.78 -11.47 -3.69
N PRO A 45 3.88 -12.43 -2.74
CA PRO A 45 3.87 -12.12 -1.29
C PRO A 45 4.93 -11.11 -0.83
N ASN A 46 6.13 -11.19 -1.41
CA ASN A 46 7.25 -10.29 -1.16
C ASN A 46 6.99 -8.85 -1.66
N VAL A 47 6.41 -8.70 -2.85
CA VAL A 47 5.97 -7.40 -3.39
C VAL A 47 4.91 -6.78 -2.50
N HIS A 48 3.91 -7.57 -2.12
CA HIS A 48 2.78 -7.11 -1.31
C HIS A 48 3.20 -6.68 0.09
N ALA A 49 4.02 -7.48 0.77
CA ALA A 49 4.57 -7.14 2.08
C ALA A 49 5.37 -5.82 2.05
N ARG A 50 6.21 -5.65 1.01
CA ARG A 50 6.98 -4.42 0.80
C ARG A 50 6.09 -3.21 0.57
N ASN A 51 5.07 -3.33 -0.28
CA ASN A 51 4.14 -2.24 -0.56
C ASN A 51 3.34 -1.84 0.69
N LEU A 52 2.88 -2.81 1.48
CA LEU A 52 2.17 -2.58 2.74
C LEU A 52 3.04 -1.85 3.77
N HIS A 53 4.31 -2.24 3.89
CA HIS A 53 5.26 -1.56 4.77
C HIS A 53 5.46 -0.10 4.34
N HIS A 54 5.88 0.14 3.10
CA HIS A 54 6.12 1.48 2.57
C HIS A 54 4.86 2.38 2.65
N PHE A 55 3.68 1.82 2.40
CA PHE A 55 2.43 2.55 2.53
C PHE A 55 2.21 3.04 3.97
N SER A 56 2.37 2.13 4.93
CA SER A 56 2.18 2.41 6.36
C SER A 56 3.22 3.40 6.89
N THR A 57 4.48 3.28 6.44
CA THR A 57 5.57 4.23 6.75
C THR A 57 5.18 5.66 6.36
N GLY A 58 4.67 5.88 5.15
CA GLY A 58 4.25 7.21 4.72
C GLY A 58 3.03 7.74 5.47
N GLN A 59 2.02 6.91 5.75
CA GLN A 59 0.87 7.34 6.58
C GLN A 59 1.32 7.72 7.99
N TYR A 60 2.23 6.96 8.58
CA TYR A 60 2.76 7.24 9.91
C TYR A 60 3.59 8.53 9.94
N ALA A 61 4.47 8.73 8.96
CA ALA A 61 5.24 9.96 8.80
C ALA A 61 4.33 11.19 8.66
N LEU A 62 3.31 11.11 7.79
CA LEU A 62 2.32 12.17 7.62
C LEU A 62 1.58 12.47 8.94
N GLN A 63 1.14 11.44 9.66
CA GLN A 63 0.46 11.62 10.94
C GLN A 63 1.35 12.35 11.95
N LEU A 64 2.61 11.93 12.12
CA LEU A 64 3.56 12.58 13.03
C LEU A 64 3.78 14.05 12.69
N LEU A 65 3.91 14.39 11.41
CA LEU A 65 4.06 15.78 10.97
C LEU A 65 2.84 16.64 11.35
N THR A 66 1.62 16.09 11.24
CA THR A 66 0.41 16.82 11.66
C THR A 66 0.32 17.06 13.17
N GLU A 67 1.03 16.25 13.96
CA GLU A 67 1.15 16.36 15.42
C GLU A 67 2.33 17.25 15.86
N GLY A 68 3.04 17.87 14.91
CA GLY A 68 4.20 18.72 15.19
C GLY A 68 5.46 17.92 15.57
N LEU A 69 5.52 16.64 15.24
CA LEU A 69 6.66 15.76 15.44
C LEU A 69 7.46 15.61 14.13
N ASP A 70 8.70 15.13 14.24
CA ASP A 70 9.52 14.84 13.07
C ASP A 70 9.10 13.50 12.44
N GLY A 71 8.18 13.56 11.48
CA GLY A 71 7.79 12.38 10.71
C GLY A 71 8.82 11.94 9.66
N THR A 72 9.81 12.77 9.33
CA THR A 72 10.83 12.43 8.33
C THR A 72 11.83 11.42 8.87
N ALA A 73 12.08 11.43 10.18
CA ALA A 73 12.92 10.45 10.88
C ALA A 73 12.36 9.02 10.92
N VAL A 74 11.16 8.78 10.38
CA VAL A 74 10.58 7.42 10.27
C VAL A 74 11.36 6.57 9.26
N ASP A 75 11.93 7.21 8.23
CA ASP A 75 12.67 6.52 7.19
C ASP A 75 13.74 7.45 6.58
N ASP A 76 14.99 7.21 6.96
CA ASP A 76 16.15 7.98 6.51
C ASP A 76 16.50 7.72 5.03
N ALA A 77 15.96 6.68 4.40
CA ALA A 77 16.19 6.41 2.98
C ALA A 77 15.35 7.33 2.08
N VAL A 78 14.28 7.91 2.62
CA VAL A 78 13.36 8.76 1.87
C VAL A 78 13.84 10.20 1.89
N VAL A 79 14.01 10.78 0.70
CA VAL A 79 14.20 12.23 0.56
C VAL A 79 12.82 12.89 0.63
N TRP A 80 12.41 13.23 1.85
CA TRP A 80 11.09 13.80 2.12
C TRP A 80 10.92 15.21 1.51
N PRO A 81 9.75 15.54 0.96
CA PRO A 81 9.45 16.91 0.56
C PRO A 81 9.34 17.83 1.78
N ASP A 82 9.77 19.09 1.63
CA ASP A 82 9.64 20.11 2.68
C ASP A 82 8.18 20.23 3.14
N ALA A 83 7.97 20.09 4.45
CA ALA A 83 6.64 20.19 5.04
C ALA A 83 6.09 21.62 4.90
N PRO A 84 4.84 21.80 4.44
CA PRO A 84 4.21 23.13 4.37
C PRO A 84 4.03 23.74 5.76
N ASP A 85 4.12 25.07 5.87
CA ASP A 85 3.91 25.80 7.13
C ASP A 85 2.53 25.47 7.77
N ALA A 86 1.54 25.15 6.94
CA ALA A 86 0.19 24.83 7.35
C ALA A 86 0.01 23.40 7.92
N ILE A 87 1.03 22.52 7.87
CA ILE A 87 0.89 21.09 8.20
C ILE A 87 0.36 20.84 9.62
N GLY A 88 0.73 21.69 10.59
CA GLY A 88 0.24 21.60 11.97
C GLY A 88 -1.24 21.97 12.14
N MET A 89 -1.88 22.53 11.10
CA MET A 89 -3.32 22.79 11.07
C MET A 89 -4.12 21.61 10.49
N TRP A 90 -3.44 20.62 9.90
CA TRP A 90 -4.06 19.46 9.26
C TRP A 90 -4.19 18.30 10.25
N SER A 91 -4.74 18.55 11.44
CA SER A 91 -4.98 17.49 12.43
C SER A 91 -6.11 16.56 11.97
N PRO A 92 -6.19 15.31 12.48
CA PRO A 92 -7.31 14.39 12.20
C PRO A 92 -8.68 15.07 12.38
N GLY A 93 -9.58 14.82 11.44
CA GLY A 93 -10.91 15.43 11.35
C GLY A 93 -10.97 16.78 10.62
N THR A 94 -9.85 17.31 10.14
CA THR A 94 -9.81 18.50 9.28
C THR A 94 -9.86 18.14 7.79
N THR A 95 -10.26 19.09 6.95
CA THR A 95 -10.20 18.90 5.49
C THR A 95 -8.77 18.74 4.99
N GLY A 96 -7.80 19.42 5.60
CA GLY A 96 -6.39 19.30 5.23
C GLY A 96 -5.85 17.89 5.47
N HIS A 97 -6.13 17.31 6.63
CA HIS A 97 -5.71 15.94 6.94
C HIS A 97 -6.30 14.93 5.97
N ARG A 98 -7.62 15.01 5.78
CA ARG A 98 -8.37 14.16 4.85
C ARG A 98 -7.80 14.23 3.43
N ASP A 99 -7.64 15.43 2.89
CA ASP A 99 -7.19 15.65 1.52
C ASP A 99 -5.75 15.14 1.31
N MET A 100 -4.89 15.34 2.31
CA MET A 100 -3.51 14.83 2.35
C MET A 100 -3.47 13.30 2.35
N MET A 101 -4.18 12.66 3.27
CA MET A 101 -4.21 11.19 3.39
C MET A 101 -4.85 10.54 2.16
N ALA A 102 -5.93 11.12 1.63
CA ALA A 102 -6.59 10.63 0.42
C ALA A 102 -5.69 10.72 -0.81
N ALA A 103 -5.00 11.84 -1.00
CA ALA A 103 -4.09 12.04 -2.12
C ALA A 103 -2.83 11.18 -2.02
N TYR A 104 -2.27 11.03 -0.81
CA TYR A 104 -1.19 10.08 -0.55
C TYR A 104 -1.61 8.66 -0.94
N ALA A 105 -2.75 8.20 -0.44
CA ALA A 105 -3.22 6.84 -0.70
C ALA A 105 -3.48 6.59 -2.18
N PHE A 106 -4.17 7.54 -2.83
CA PHE A 106 -4.45 7.49 -4.26
C PHE A 106 -3.17 7.38 -5.08
N ARG A 107 -2.19 8.25 -4.79
CA ARG A 107 -0.94 8.28 -5.57
C ARG A 107 -0.12 7.02 -5.32
N PHE A 108 0.05 6.62 -4.06
CA PHE A 108 0.86 5.46 -3.71
C PHE A 108 0.31 4.17 -4.35
N ILE A 109 -0.99 3.90 -4.20
CA ILE A 109 -1.61 2.69 -4.76
C ILE A 109 -1.48 2.69 -6.29
N SER A 110 -1.71 3.84 -6.93
CA SER A 110 -1.52 3.98 -8.38
C SER A 110 -0.08 3.69 -8.82
N LEU A 111 0.92 4.16 -8.08
CA LEU A 111 2.34 3.91 -8.39
C LEU A 111 2.72 2.43 -8.26
N ARG A 112 2.10 1.70 -7.33
CA ARG A 112 2.47 0.30 -7.02
C ARG A 112 1.68 -0.75 -7.81
N TYR A 113 0.43 -0.47 -8.16
CA TYR A 113 -0.52 -1.47 -8.69
C TYR A 113 -1.04 -1.16 -10.11
N ALA A 114 -0.57 -0.09 -10.77
CA ALA A 114 -1.01 0.22 -12.15
C ALA A 114 -0.72 -0.87 -13.19
N ALA A 115 0.20 -1.79 -12.89
CA ALA A 115 0.56 -2.92 -13.75
C ALA A 115 -0.10 -4.25 -13.33
N SER A 116 -0.99 -4.23 -12.34
CA SER A 116 -1.71 -5.41 -11.87
C SER A 116 -2.75 -5.88 -12.90
N PRO A 117 -3.02 -7.20 -13.00
CA PRO A 117 -4.01 -7.75 -13.93
C PRO A 117 -5.37 -7.05 -13.86
N ASP A 118 -5.89 -6.85 -12.63
CA ASP A 118 -7.19 -6.22 -12.40
C ASP A 118 -7.05 -4.76 -11.92
N TRP A 119 -6.08 -4.02 -12.49
CA TRP A 119 -5.89 -2.60 -12.18
C TRP A 119 -7.15 -1.76 -12.40
N SER A 120 -7.96 -2.07 -13.42
CA SER A 120 -9.21 -1.33 -13.68
C SER A 120 -10.21 -1.42 -12.53
N VAL A 121 -10.29 -2.59 -11.87
CA VAL A 121 -11.13 -2.82 -10.68
C VAL A 121 -10.59 -2.00 -9.51
N THR A 122 -9.28 -2.12 -9.24
CA THR A 122 -8.60 -1.37 -8.19
C THR A 122 -8.75 0.14 -8.36
N LEU A 123 -8.54 0.65 -9.57
CA LEU A 123 -8.70 2.07 -9.89
C LEU A 123 -10.13 2.55 -9.68
N GLY A 124 -11.13 1.73 -10.04
CA GLY A 124 -12.54 2.03 -9.79
C GLY A 124 -12.85 2.18 -8.30
N LEU A 125 -12.38 1.23 -7.48
CA LEU A 125 -12.51 1.30 -6.02
C LEU A 125 -11.81 2.53 -5.44
N LEU A 126 -10.59 2.80 -5.91
CA LEU A 126 -9.77 3.90 -5.45
C LEU A 126 -10.37 5.27 -5.78
N VAL A 127 -10.91 5.45 -7.00
CA VAL A 127 -11.60 6.68 -7.41
C VAL A 127 -12.88 6.88 -6.61
N ASN A 128 -13.68 5.82 -6.41
CA ASN A 128 -14.92 5.91 -5.62
C ASN A 128 -14.62 6.29 -4.17
N ALA A 129 -13.69 5.60 -3.51
CA ALA A 129 -13.26 5.92 -2.14
C ALA A 129 -12.72 7.35 -2.02
N PHE A 130 -12.00 7.83 -3.04
CA PHE A 130 -11.51 9.20 -3.09
C PHE A 130 -12.63 10.23 -3.20
N ILE A 131 -13.61 10.01 -4.08
CA ILE A 131 -14.77 10.90 -4.23
C ILE A 131 -15.63 10.88 -2.96
N ASP A 132 -15.86 9.71 -2.37
CA ASP A 132 -16.63 9.55 -1.14
C ASP A 132 -15.99 10.31 0.02
N ALA A 133 -14.66 10.26 0.11
CA ALA A 133 -13.90 11.00 1.11
C ALA A 133 -13.94 12.52 0.86
N THR A 134 -13.58 12.95 -0.35
CA THR A 134 -13.20 14.35 -0.63
C THR A 134 -14.30 15.19 -1.28
N GLY A 135 -15.36 14.53 -1.77
CA GLY A 135 -16.42 15.15 -2.55
C GLY A 135 -16.01 15.54 -3.98
N THR A 136 -14.81 15.16 -4.44
CA THR A 136 -14.31 15.50 -5.78
C THR A 136 -13.34 14.45 -6.31
N ILE A 137 -12.87 14.63 -7.55
CA ILE A 137 -11.92 13.72 -8.19
C ILE A 137 -10.47 14.13 -7.88
N PRO A 138 -9.50 13.18 -7.93
CA PRO A 138 -8.09 13.45 -7.60
C PRO A 138 -7.49 14.66 -8.32
N ASN A 139 -7.68 14.76 -9.65
CA ASN A 139 -7.12 15.88 -10.42
C ASN A 139 -7.65 17.25 -9.96
N ASN A 140 -8.91 17.34 -9.55
CA ASN A 140 -9.46 18.61 -9.09
C ASN A 140 -8.87 18.99 -7.73
N LEU A 141 -8.78 18.01 -6.81
CA LEU A 141 -8.23 18.24 -5.48
C LEU A 141 -6.74 18.62 -5.51
N LEU A 142 -5.93 17.94 -6.33
CA LEU A 142 -4.50 18.25 -6.49
C LEU A 142 -4.24 19.68 -6.95
N ASN A 143 -5.12 20.23 -7.78
CA ASN A 143 -4.99 21.61 -8.26
C ASN A 143 -5.52 22.67 -7.27
N SER A 144 -6.20 22.27 -6.20
CA SER A 144 -6.92 23.19 -5.31
C SER A 144 -6.58 23.04 -3.82
N SER A 145 -5.84 22.00 -3.43
CA SER A 145 -5.49 21.69 -2.03
C SER A 145 -3.98 21.47 -1.91
N GLU A 146 -3.32 22.36 -1.15
CA GLU A 146 -1.89 22.22 -0.81
C GLU A 146 -1.63 20.91 -0.06
N ALA A 147 -2.56 20.51 0.80
CA ALA A 147 -2.49 19.27 1.56
C ALA A 147 -2.50 18.04 0.63
N ALA A 148 -3.36 18.03 -0.38
CA ALA A 148 -3.39 16.96 -1.39
C ALA A 148 -2.10 16.90 -2.22
N ALA A 149 -1.57 18.07 -2.62
CA ALA A 149 -0.30 18.16 -3.33
C ALA A 149 0.87 17.62 -2.49
N TYR A 150 0.88 17.93 -1.19
CA TYR A 150 1.89 17.43 -0.26
C TYR A 150 1.79 15.91 -0.08
N GLY A 151 0.60 15.37 0.19
CA GLY A 151 0.39 13.92 0.32
C GLY A 151 0.82 13.14 -0.94
N THR A 152 0.55 13.69 -2.13
CA THR A 152 1.03 13.13 -3.40
C THR A 152 2.55 13.16 -3.50
N SER A 153 3.18 14.26 -3.11
CA SER A 153 4.64 14.41 -3.14
C SER A 153 5.33 13.43 -2.20
N VAL A 154 4.73 13.13 -1.05
CA VAL A 154 5.22 12.12 -0.11
C VAL A 154 5.14 10.71 -0.72
N ALA A 155 4.03 10.36 -1.38
CA ALA A 155 3.91 9.06 -2.06
C ALA A 155 4.97 8.88 -3.15
N GLU A 156 5.29 9.95 -3.90
CA GLU A 156 6.36 9.96 -4.90
C GLU A 156 7.75 9.82 -4.27
N ALA A 157 8.01 10.53 -3.18
CA ALA A 157 9.27 10.44 -2.46
C ALA A 157 9.55 9.01 -2.00
N ILE A 158 8.57 8.35 -1.38
CA ILE A 158 8.67 6.96 -0.97
C ILE A 158 8.83 6.03 -2.18
N ASN A 159 8.09 6.26 -3.28
CA ASN A 159 8.29 5.46 -4.48
C ASN A 159 9.72 5.56 -5.01
N ASN A 160 10.26 6.78 -5.10
CA ASN A 160 11.57 7.07 -5.65
C ASN A 160 12.71 6.51 -4.80
N ALA A 161 12.61 6.61 -3.47
CA ALA A 161 13.60 6.09 -2.53
C ALA A 161 13.90 4.59 -2.76
N TYR A 162 12.88 3.84 -3.16
CA TYR A 162 12.95 2.39 -3.27
C TYR A 162 12.93 1.87 -4.71
N LEU A 163 13.18 2.70 -5.74
CA LEU A 163 13.29 2.20 -7.12
C LEU A 163 14.54 1.34 -7.34
N ALA A 164 15.60 1.60 -6.57
CA ALA A 164 16.90 0.94 -6.68
C ALA A 164 17.23 0.06 -5.45
N ASP A 165 16.21 -0.36 -4.70
CA ASP A 165 16.36 -1.15 -3.48
C ASP A 165 16.64 -2.63 -3.71
N GLY A 166 16.84 -3.06 -4.96
CA GLY A 166 17.05 -4.44 -5.35
C GLY A 166 15.78 -5.20 -5.75
N ALA A 167 14.57 -4.68 -5.51
CA ALA A 167 13.32 -5.40 -5.79
C ALA A 167 12.98 -5.51 -7.28
N ASN A 168 13.66 -4.72 -8.13
CA ASN A 168 13.40 -4.62 -9.57
C ASN A 168 11.97 -4.17 -9.91
N GLN A 169 11.42 -3.22 -9.16
CA GLN A 169 10.06 -2.71 -9.38
C GLN A 169 9.82 -2.21 -10.81
N GLN A 170 10.79 -1.51 -11.40
CA GLN A 170 10.68 -0.99 -12.77
C GLN A 170 10.60 -2.12 -13.81
N GLY A 171 11.25 -3.26 -13.54
CA GLY A 171 11.13 -4.49 -14.33
C GLY A 171 9.96 -5.38 -13.91
N ASN A 172 8.92 -4.80 -13.28
CA ASN A 172 7.76 -5.52 -12.74
C ASN A 172 8.13 -6.68 -11.80
N TYR A 173 9.18 -6.46 -10.99
CA TYR A 173 9.70 -7.43 -10.02
C TYR A 173 10.18 -8.75 -10.63
N ALA A 174 10.48 -8.76 -11.93
CA ALA A 174 11.01 -9.93 -12.61
C ALA A 174 12.35 -10.36 -11.99
N ASN A 175 12.58 -11.67 -11.97
CA ASN A 175 13.85 -12.26 -11.58
C ASN A 175 14.97 -11.73 -12.50
N THR A 176 16.08 -11.30 -11.89
CA THR A 176 17.23 -10.71 -12.58
C THR A 176 18.52 -11.51 -12.45
N CYS A 177 18.55 -12.58 -11.64
CA CYS A 177 19.82 -13.19 -11.23
C CYS A 177 19.83 -14.73 -11.18
N TYR A 178 18.69 -15.41 -11.18
CA TYR A 178 18.65 -16.87 -11.16
C TYR A 178 18.21 -17.46 -12.50
N GLU A 179 19.04 -18.32 -13.07
CA GLU A 179 18.68 -19.20 -14.17
C GLU A 179 18.60 -20.64 -13.65
N PRO A 180 17.51 -21.38 -13.96
CA PRO A 180 17.41 -22.80 -13.63
C PRO A 180 18.52 -23.60 -14.32
N VAL A 181 19.03 -24.62 -13.64
CA VAL A 181 19.95 -25.60 -14.25
C VAL A 181 19.18 -26.74 -14.89
N ASN A 182 18.13 -27.21 -14.22
CA ASN A 182 17.32 -28.31 -14.72
C ASN A 182 16.30 -27.82 -15.76
N ASP A 183 16.09 -28.65 -16.78
CA ASP A 183 14.99 -28.46 -17.73
C ASP A 183 13.62 -28.50 -17.03
N PRO A 184 12.63 -27.71 -17.49
CA PRO A 184 11.27 -27.74 -16.96
C PRO A 184 10.66 -29.14 -17.03
N LEU A 185 10.03 -29.57 -15.93
CA LEU A 185 9.24 -30.79 -15.90
C LEU A 185 7.86 -30.52 -16.49
N ASP A 186 7.54 -31.20 -17.60
CA ASP A 186 6.18 -31.22 -18.14
C ASP A 186 5.25 -31.99 -17.20
N VAL A 187 4.27 -31.29 -16.63
CA VAL A 187 3.27 -31.88 -15.72
C VAL A 187 1.96 -32.25 -16.42
N THR A 188 1.90 -32.14 -17.75
CA THR A 188 0.71 -32.47 -18.56
C THR A 188 0.69 -33.90 -19.07
N GLU A 189 1.84 -34.60 -18.99
CA GLU A 189 2.00 -35.99 -19.41
C GLU A 189 2.44 -36.90 -18.25
N GLU A 190 2.28 -38.22 -18.43
CA GLU A 190 2.80 -39.20 -17.47
C GLU A 190 4.34 -39.19 -17.49
N GLY A 191 4.95 -39.12 -16.30
CA GLY A 191 6.40 -39.13 -16.16
C GLY A 191 7.06 -40.44 -16.59
N ALA A 192 8.24 -40.35 -17.20
CA ALA A 192 9.02 -41.52 -17.59
C ALA A 192 9.69 -42.21 -16.39
N CYS A 193 9.57 -43.54 -16.28
CA CYS A 193 10.21 -44.33 -15.21
C CYS A 193 11.75 -44.29 -15.21
N ASN A 194 12.38 -43.85 -16.30
CA ASN A 194 13.83 -43.74 -16.45
C ASN A 194 14.32 -42.28 -16.54
N PHE A 195 13.53 -41.34 -16.01
CA PHE A 195 13.92 -39.94 -15.95
C PHE A 195 15.19 -39.74 -15.10
N THR A 196 16.09 -38.87 -15.56
CA THR A 196 17.28 -38.43 -14.83
C THR A 196 17.23 -36.91 -14.73
N LEU A 197 17.29 -36.40 -13.49
CA LEU A 197 17.42 -34.97 -13.23
C LEU A 197 18.90 -34.56 -13.33
N GLU A 198 19.20 -33.47 -14.01
CA GLU A 198 20.58 -33.04 -14.27
C GLU A 198 21.34 -32.68 -12.98
N ASP A 199 20.74 -31.87 -12.11
CA ASP A 199 21.26 -31.51 -10.80
C ASP A 199 20.17 -31.59 -9.72
N PRO A 200 20.14 -32.66 -8.90
CA PRO A 200 19.19 -32.83 -7.81
C PRO A 200 19.28 -31.78 -6.69
N ASN A 201 20.37 -31.01 -6.61
CA ASN A 201 20.51 -29.93 -5.62
C ASN A 201 20.02 -28.58 -6.15
N ARG A 202 19.47 -28.53 -7.37
CA ARG A 202 18.96 -27.32 -8.00
C ARG A 202 17.47 -27.44 -8.26
N TRP A 203 16.78 -26.30 -8.19
CA TRP A 203 15.34 -26.24 -8.45
C TRP A 203 15.04 -26.64 -9.89
N GLN A 204 13.98 -27.42 -10.09
CA GLN A 204 13.44 -27.77 -11.39
C GLN A 204 12.16 -26.95 -11.64
N PRO A 205 12.09 -26.15 -12.72
CA PRO A 205 10.86 -25.47 -13.12
C PRO A 205 9.77 -26.47 -13.52
N LEU A 206 8.52 -26.02 -13.51
CA LEU A 206 7.37 -26.82 -13.99
C LEU A 206 6.81 -26.18 -15.26
N ALA A 207 6.44 -27.02 -16.23
CA ALA A 207 5.76 -26.65 -17.47
C ALA A 207 4.31 -27.16 -17.45
N PHE A 208 3.34 -26.26 -17.67
CA PHE A 208 1.90 -26.53 -17.53
C PHE A 208 1.15 -26.62 -18.87
N GLY A 209 1.86 -26.68 -20.00
CA GLY A 209 1.24 -26.82 -21.31
C GLY A 209 0.58 -25.54 -21.82
N GLY A 210 1.16 -24.38 -21.47
CA GLY A 210 0.78 -23.07 -22.00
C GLY A 210 -0.16 -22.20 -21.15
N SER A 211 -0.77 -22.72 -20.08
CA SER A 211 -1.48 -21.88 -19.11
C SER A 211 -1.59 -22.52 -17.72
N PHE A 212 -1.66 -21.68 -16.68
CA PHE A 212 -2.00 -22.09 -15.32
C PHE A 212 -2.72 -20.97 -14.57
N VAL A 213 -3.47 -21.33 -13.52
CA VAL A 213 -4.13 -20.38 -12.62
C VAL A 213 -3.26 -20.17 -11.38
N ASP A 214 -2.93 -18.91 -11.07
CA ASP A 214 -2.13 -18.58 -9.88
C ASP A 214 -2.94 -18.72 -8.57
N GLN A 215 -2.29 -18.50 -7.43
CA GLN A 215 -2.94 -18.61 -6.11
C GLN A 215 -3.97 -17.51 -5.82
N ALA A 216 -3.99 -16.45 -6.63
CA ALA A 216 -4.96 -15.36 -6.56
C ALA A 216 -6.13 -15.55 -7.55
N GLY A 217 -6.09 -16.61 -8.39
CA GLY A 217 -7.13 -16.90 -9.37
C GLY A 217 -6.90 -16.28 -10.74
N ASN A 218 -5.73 -15.68 -10.99
CA ASN A 218 -5.39 -15.09 -12.29
C ASN A 218 -4.96 -16.19 -13.27
N GLU A 219 -5.57 -16.21 -14.46
CA GLU A 219 -5.07 -17.03 -15.57
C GLU A 219 -3.77 -16.44 -16.13
N THR A 220 -2.75 -17.27 -16.22
CA THR A 220 -1.47 -16.94 -16.85
C THR A 220 -1.33 -17.69 -18.16
N PHE A 221 -0.63 -17.08 -19.11
CA PHE A 221 -0.36 -17.67 -20.44
C PHE A 221 1.11 -18.03 -20.60
N GLN A 222 1.69 -18.56 -19.53
CA GLN A 222 3.08 -19.00 -19.49
C GLN A 222 3.11 -20.51 -19.49
N ASP A 223 3.95 -21.08 -20.33
CA ASP A 223 4.19 -22.51 -20.33
C ASP A 223 4.99 -22.93 -19.09
N VAL A 224 6.07 -22.21 -18.79
CA VAL A 224 6.97 -22.48 -17.65
C VAL A 224 6.83 -21.39 -16.58
N VAL A 225 6.69 -21.80 -15.32
CA VAL A 225 6.68 -20.85 -14.19
C VAL A 225 8.09 -20.32 -13.96
N PRO A 226 8.33 -19.00 -14.02
CA PRO A 226 9.64 -18.44 -13.72
C PRO A 226 9.95 -18.54 -12.23
N PHE A 227 11.25 -18.61 -11.89
CA PHE A 227 11.67 -18.54 -10.49
C PHE A 227 11.24 -17.21 -9.89
N SER A 228 10.47 -17.26 -8.81
CA SER A 228 10.05 -16.08 -8.06
C SER A 228 11.01 -15.80 -6.91
N GLY A 229 11.44 -14.54 -6.76
CA GLY A 229 12.11 -14.12 -5.52
C GLY A 229 13.64 -14.16 -5.51
N ALA A 230 14.32 -14.50 -6.62
CA ALA A 230 15.78 -14.72 -6.58
C ALA A 230 16.60 -13.51 -6.13
N ASN A 231 16.19 -12.30 -6.52
CA ASN A 231 16.86 -11.06 -6.16
C ASN A 231 16.45 -10.53 -4.77
N TRP A 232 15.47 -11.14 -4.11
CA TRP A 232 14.87 -10.58 -2.90
C TRP A 232 15.75 -10.68 -1.65
N GLY A 233 16.72 -11.61 -1.63
CA GLY A 233 17.75 -11.63 -0.60
C GLY A 233 18.69 -10.42 -0.64
N ASN A 234 18.71 -9.65 -1.74
CA ASN A 234 19.48 -8.42 -1.87
C ASN A 234 18.61 -7.17 -1.73
N VAL A 235 17.32 -7.32 -1.37
CA VAL A 235 16.43 -6.17 -1.18
C VAL A 235 16.77 -5.46 0.13
N ALA A 236 16.80 -4.13 0.11
CA ALA A 236 17.04 -3.34 1.31
C ALA A 236 16.07 -3.74 2.43
N PRO A 237 16.57 -4.18 3.60
CA PRO A 237 15.71 -4.55 4.72
C PRO A 237 15.06 -3.33 5.35
N PHE A 238 13.91 -3.52 6.01
CA PHE A 238 13.18 -2.43 6.66
C PHE A 238 13.74 -2.09 8.05
N ALA A 239 13.76 -3.07 8.95
CA ALA A 239 14.18 -2.88 10.35
C ALA A 239 15.39 -3.75 10.74
N LEU A 240 15.87 -4.59 9.83
CA LEU A 240 17.07 -5.41 10.01
C LEU A 240 18.28 -4.68 9.43
N GLN A 241 19.46 -4.94 9.98
CA GLN A 241 20.68 -4.52 9.30
C GLN A 241 20.89 -5.39 8.06
N PRO A 242 21.58 -4.90 7.01
CA PRO A 242 21.92 -5.73 5.85
C PRO A 242 22.68 -7.03 6.19
N SER A 243 23.37 -7.08 7.34
CA SER A 243 24.04 -8.30 7.83
C SER A 243 23.09 -9.34 8.44
N ASP A 244 21.88 -8.94 8.79
CA ASP A 244 20.88 -9.78 9.48
C ASP A 244 19.78 -10.28 8.52
N ALA A 245 19.77 -9.78 7.28
CA ALA A 245 18.80 -10.06 6.24
C ALA A 245 19.12 -11.33 5.43
#